data_AF-A0A2S7NZQ2-F1
#
_entry.id   AF-A0A2S7NZQ2-F1
#
_cell.length_a   1.000
_cell.length_b   1.000
_cell.length_c   1.000
_cell.angle_alpha   90.00
_cell.angle_beta   90.00
_cell.angle_gamma   90.00
#
_symmetry.space_group_name_H-M   'P 1'
#
loop_
_entity.id
_entity.type
_entity.pdbx_description
1 polymer ?
#
loop_
_entity_poly.entity_id
_entity_poly.type
_entity_poly.pdbx_seq_one_letter_code
_entity_poly.pdbx_strand_id
1 'polypeptide(L)'
;MAITWGTIKSLLIFFGPILLPKAISYYRRARAAPSIHGIPIRPVPSSVSRSLSILFLIALIFLLKTLPPFLPPNLFSLTSSRLQIPTDVLFTRLSSLNNGILTPLDDTLRQKFASLESRLLYLQFGPDVLAHCTFCTPEDPKSYFYYTIPALLTPHLFNLCVLALVTSGLFTGREGAIWRTTATTAAVGMALLDIYITSSYSYQSNSRATRLEELDFFYWKMITYRYIGLSLLDGIIGWLLYLSSTNRAFLNPPTTAERIERTTKVLEQARGKLGAVGLVRNTVVRDRELRAVVEEYWVREGNVTREVMEDRAVVDGVRNALENRVDLVAVQREAESFAEAVVGGKVMGG
;
A
#
# COMPACT_ATOMS: atom_id res chain seq x y z
N MET A 1 -31.33 -8.37 -4.21
CA MET A 1 -30.81 -9.17 -5.35
C MET A 1 -29.41 -9.63 -4.97
N ALA A 2 -29.23 -10.91 -4.66
CA ALA A 2 -27.90 -11.45 -4.37
C ALA A 2 -27.13 -11.59 -5.69
N ILE A 3 -25.91 -11.04 -5.76
CA ILE A 3 -25.01 -11.28 -6.88
C ILE A 3 -24.65 -12.77 -6.83
N THR A 4 -25.27 -13.56 -7.70
CA THR A 4 -25.00 -15.01 -7.73
C THR A 4 -23.59 -15.25 -8.28
N TRP A 5 -22.96 -16.35 -7.87
CA TRP A 5 -21.67 -16.78 -8.44
C TRP A 5 -21.72 -16.89 -9.98
N GLY A 6 -22.89 -17.26 -10.53
CA GLY A 6 -23.14 -17.24 -11.98
C GLY A 6 -22.98 -15.85 -12.59
N THR A 7 -23.49 -14.80 -11.94
CA THR A 7 -23.33 -13.41 -12.39
C THR A 7 -21.87 -12.98 -12.40
N ILE A 8 -21.11 -13.33 -11.36
CA ILE A 8 -19.66 -13.04 -11.25
C ILE A 8 -18.91 -13.77 -12.36
N LYS A 9 -19.19 -15.05 -12.57
CA LYS A 9 -18.58 -15.87 -13.63
C LYS A 9 -18.87 -15.29 -15.02
N SER A 10 -20.10 -14.87 -15.29
CA SER A 10 -20.49 -14.25 -16.56
C SER A 10 -19.78 -12.92 -16.79
N LEU A 11 -19.69 -12.05 -15.77
CA LEU A 11 -18.92 -10.81 -15.81
C LEU A 11 -17.43 -11.08 -16.09
N LEU A 12 -16.84 -12.08 -15.42
CA LEU A 12 -15.44 -12.46 -15.61
C LEU A 12 -15.16 -13.04 -16.99
N ILE A 13 -16.06 -13.86 -17.54
CA ILE A 13 -15.91 -14.43 -18.88
C ILE A 13 -16.04 -13.33 -19.95
N PHE A 14 -16.96 -12.39 -19.76
CA PHE A 14 -17.21 -11.32 -20.74
C PHE A 14 -16.15 -10.22 -20.70
N PHE A 15 -15.83 -9.70 -19.50
CA PHE A 15 -14.89 -8.60 -19.35
C PHE A 15 -13.44 -9.05 -19.12
N GLY A 16 -13.22 -10.30 -18.68
CA GLY A 16 -11.88 -10.85 -18.42
C GLY A 16 -10.93 -10.71 -19.61
N PRO A 17 -11.30 -11.14 -20.83
CA PRO A 17 -10.45 -11.02 -22.01
C PRO A 17 -10.05 -9.58 -22.36
N ILE A 18 -10.83 -8.57 -21.94
CA ILE A 18 -10.56 -7.15 -22.23
C ILE A 18 -9.78 -6.49 -21.09
N LEU A 19 -10.16 -6.78 -19.84
CA LEU A 19 -9.56 -6.16 -18.65
C LEU A 19 -8.23 -6.79 -18.29
N LEU A 20 -8.10 -8.11 -18.40
CA LEU A 20 -6.89 -8.86 -18.02
C LEU A 20 -5.64 -8.39 -18.80
N PRO A 21 -5.63 -8.33 -20.16
CA PRO A 21 -4.45 -7.87 -20.88
C PRO A 21 -4.13 -6.40 -20.58
N LYS A 22 -5.14 -5.54 -20.37
CA LYS A 22 -4.93 -4.14 -19.96
C LYS A 22 -4.27 -4.05 -18.58
N ALA A 23 -4.77 -4.80 -17.60
CA ALA A 23 -4.20 -4.87 -16.25
C ALA A 23 -2.76 -5.39 -16.27
N ILE A 24 -2.49 -6.46 -17.02
CA ILE A 24 -1.14 -7.02 -17.19
C ILE A 24 -0.22 -5.98 -17.86
N SER A 25 -0.68 -5.30 -18.91
CA SER A 25 0.10 -4.28 -19.60
C SER A 25 0.41 -3.07 -18.70
N TYR A 26 -0.53 -2.70 -17.83
CA TYR A 26 -0.36 -1.61 -16.86
C TYR A 26 0.66 -2.01 -15.79
N TYR A 27 0.53 -3.20 -15.22
CA TYR A 27 1.48 -3.73 -14.25
C TYR A 27 2.90 -3.86 -14.83
N ARG A 28 3.04 -4.39 -16.05
CA ARG A 28 4.34 -4.50 -16.74
C ARG A 28 4.98 -3.13 -16.94
N ARG A 29 4.20 -2.12 -17.36
CA ARG A 29 4.67 -0.74 -17.49
C ARG A 29 5.10 -0.15 -16.15
N ALA A 30 4.28 -0.31 -15.11
CA ALA A 30 4.58 0.18 -13.77
C ALA A 30 5.85 -0.46 -13.17
N ARG A 31 6.09 -1.75 -13.44
CA ARG A 31 7.30 -2.47 -13.02
C ARG A 31 8.54 -2.10 -13.84
N ALA A 32 8.38 -1.78 -15.14
CA ALA A 32 9.48 -1.39 -16.01
C ALA A 32 9.92 0.07 -15.82
N ALA A 33 9.05 0.92 -15.28
CA ALA A 33 9.30 2.36 -15.09
C ALA A 33 10.62 2.71 -14.38
N PRO A 34 11.06 2.01 -13.31
CA PRO A 34 12.34 2.29 -12.66
C PRO A 34 13.55 2.05 -13.57
N SER A 35 13.52 0.97 -14.37
CA SER A 35 14.57 0.64 -15.33
C SER A 35 14.60 1.64 -16.49
N ILE A 36 13.43 2.07 -16.98
CA ILE A 36 13.33 3.09 -18.04
C ILE A 36 13.90 4.43 -17.59
N HIS A 37 13.77 4.79 -16.31
CA HIS A 37 14.26 6.05 -15.78
C HIS A 37 15.64 5.96 -15.11
N GLY A 38 16.28 4.79 -15.12
CA GLY A 38 17.60 4.59 -14.51
C GLY A 38 17.64 4.81 -13.00
N ILE A 39 16.52 4.61 -12.30
CA ILE A 39 16.40 4.86 -10.86
C ILE A 39 16.70 3.56 -10.09
N PRO A 40 17.71 3.55 -9.20
CA PRO A 40 18.04 2.36 -8.43
C PRO A 40 16.97 2.04 -7.38
N ILE A 41 16.86 0.75 -7.07
CA ILE A 41 16.07 0.26 -5.93
C ILE A 41 16.70 0.80 -4.65
N ARG A 42 15.87 1.37 -3.77
CA ARG A 42 16.30 1.91 -2.49
C ARG A 42 15.67 1.15 -1.32
N PRO A 43 16.30 1.15 -0.13
CA PRO A 43 15.66 0.65 1.07
C PRO A 43 14.41 1.48 1.43
N VAL A 44 13.53 0.89 2.23
CA VAL A 44 12.30 1.56 2.67
C VAL A 44 12.65 2.79 3.52
N PRO A 45 12.13 3.99 3.20
CA PRO A 45 12.30 5.16 4.04
C PRO A 45 11.73 4.94 5.45
N SER A 46 12.37 5.49 6.49
CA SER A 46 11.96 5.29 7.89
C SER A 46 10.54 5.79 8.18
N SER A 47 10.07 6.84 7.50
CA SER A 47 8.67 7.30 7.55
C SER A 47 7.68 6.25 7.04
N VAL A 48 7.98 5.66 5.88
CA VAL A 48 7.14 4.62 5.27
C VAL A 48 7.18 3.34 6.09
N SER A 49 8.33 2.97 6.66
CA SER A 49 8.43 1.80 7.54
C SER A 49 7.47 1.91 8.74
N ARG A 50 7.39 3.07 9.39
CA ARG A 50 6.44 3.29 10.51
C ARG A 50 4.99 3.14 10.07
N SER A 51 4.66 3.70 8.91
CA SER A 51 3.33 3.54 8.30
C SER A 51 2.98 2.09 7.98
N LEU A 52 3.93 1.33 7.44
CA LEU A 52 3.74 -0.08 7.15
C LEU A 52 3.51 -0.88 8.45
N SER A 53 4.24 -0.58 9.51
CA SER A 53 4.02 -1.19 10.83
C SER A 53 2.62 -0.87 11.38
N ILE A 54 2.13 0.37 11.22
CA ILE A 54 0.77 0.75 11.64
C ILE A 54 -0.27 -0.04 10.85
N LEU A 55 -0.17 -0.05 9.51
CA LEU A 55 -1.11 -0.80 8.67
C LEU A 55 -1.09 -2.29 8.98
N PHE A 56 0.09 -2.87 9.21
CA PHE A 56 0.22 -4.27 9.60
C PHE A 56 -0.46 -4.55 10.94
N LEU A 57 -0.24 -3.70 11.96
CA LEU A 57 -0.85 -3.85 13.27
C LEU A 57 -2.38 -3.76 13.19
N ILE A 58 -2.90 -2.76 12.47
CA ILE A 58 -4.35 -2.57 12.31
C ILE A 58 -4.98 -3.74 11.53
N ALA A 59 -4.34 -4.16 10.43
CA ALA A 59 -4.77 -5.33 9.66
C ALA A 59 -4.79 -6.60 10.53
N LEU A 60 -3.80 -6.79 11.40
CA LEU A 60 -3.75 -7.90 12.36
C LEU A 60 -4.88 -7.79 13.39
N ILE A 61 -5.14 -6.60 13.95
CA ILE A 61 -6.24 -6.39 14.89
C ILE A 61 -7.59 -6.75 14.25
N PHE A 62 -7.82 -6.33 13.01
CA PHE A 62 -9.04 -6.71 12.29
C PHE A 62 -9.14 -8.23 12.09
N LEU A 63 -8.05 -8.90 11.71
CA LEU A 63 -8.03 -10.36 11.60
C LEU A 63 -8.29 -11.04 12.94
N LEU A 64 -7.70 -10.56 14.04
CA LEU A 64 -7.96 -11.09 15.37
C LEU A 64 -9.43 -10.91 15.76
N LYS A 65 -10.06 -9.79 15.40
CA LYS A 65 -11.50 -9.55 15.63
C LYS A 65 -12.42 -10.49 14.85
N THR A 66 -11.91 -11.27 13.90
CA THR A 66 -12.69 -12.34 13.23
C THR A 66 -12.75 -13.63 14.03
N LEU A 67 -11.91 -13.78 15.07
CA LEU A 67 -11.82 -15.01 15.84
C LEU A 67 -13.03 -15.15 16.78
N PRO A 68 -13.48 -16.40 17.06
CA PRO A 68 -14.64 -16.69 17.90
C PRO A 68 -14.71 -15.95 19.25
N PRO A 69 -13.63 -15.78 20.05
CA PRO A 69 -13.73 -15.11 21.34
C PRO A 69 -14.10 -13.62 21.25
N PHE A 70 -13.99 -13.00 20.08
CA PHE A 70 -14.32 -11.58 19.87
C PHE A 70 -15.67 -11.38 19.18
N LEU A 71 -16.35 -12.45 18.78
CA LEU A 71 -17.69 -12.39 18.20
C LEU A 71 -18.73 -12.68 19.30
N PRO A 72 -19.87 -11.96 19.29
CA PRO A 72 -20.96 -12.27 20.21
C PRO A 72 -21.51 -13.67 19.92
N PRO A 73 -21.85 -14.47 20.95
CA PRO A 73 -22.38 -15.80 20.75
C PRO A 73 -23.75 -15.75 20.07
N ASN A 74 -23.99 -16.69 19.17
CA ASN A 74 -25.30 -16.85 18.54
C ASN A 74 -26.19 -17.78 19.39
N LEU A 75 -27.35 -17.31 19.83
CA LEU A 75 -28.25 -18.10 20.70
C LEU A 75 -28.72 -19.41 20.05
N PHE A 76 -29.07 -19.40 18.77
CA PHE A 76 -29.57 -20.58 18.06
C PHE A 76 -28.47 -21.62 17.82
N SER A 77 -27.26 -21.16 17.49
CA SER A 77 -26.09 -22.04 17.36
C SER A 77 -25.66 -22.60 18.70
N LEU A 78 -25.63 -21.79 19.76
CA LEU A 78 -25.19 -22.19 21.09
C LEU A 78 -26.14 -23.24 21.71
N THR A 79 -27.45 -23.04 21.55
CA THR A 79 -28.47 -23.95 22.08
C THR A 79 -28.84 -25.08 21.12
N SER A 80 -28.23 -25.13 19.93
CA SER A 80 -28.57 -26.06 18.84
C SER A 80 -30.08 -26.10 18.54
N SER A 81 -30.72 -24.93 18.50
CA SER A 81 -32.18 -24.81 18.41
C SER A 81 -32.62 -24.27 17.06
N ARG A 82 -33.72 -24.82 16.53
CA ARG A 82 -34.37 -24.29 15.31
C ARG A 82 -35.02 -22.93 15.55
N LEU A 83 -35.23 -22.17 14.48
CA LEU A 83 -35.80 -20.83 14.56
C LEU A 83 -37.23 -20.79 15.12
N GLN A 84 -38.06 -21.82 14.88
CA GLN A 84 -39.45 -21.88 15.38
C GLN A 84 -39.59 -22.42 16.82
N ILE A 85 -38.51 -22.62 17.57
CA ILE A 85 -38.58 -23.12 18.95
C ILE A 85 -39.39 -22.17 19.85
N PRO A 86 -40.21 -22.64 20.81
CA PRO A 86 -40.87 -21.74 21.76
C PRO A 86 -39.85 -20.91 22.56
N THR A 87 -40.14 -19.63 22.81
CA THR A 87 -39.21 -18.69 23.45
C THR A 87 -38.77 -19.20 24.83
N ASP A 88 -39.71 -19.67 25.65
CA ASP A 88 -39.38 -20.18 26.98
C ASP A 88 -38.42 -21.36 26.92
N VAL A 89 -38.64 -22.31 26.00
CA VAL A 89 -37.77 -23.48 25.83
C VAL A 89 -36.35 -23.05 25.41
N LEU A 90 -36.23 -22.04 24.54
CA LEU A 90 -34.92 -21.52 24.13
C LEU A 90 -34.15 -20.95 25.32
N PHE A 91 -34.79 -20.12 26.14
CA PHE A 91 -34.13 -19.49 27.29
C PHE A 91 -33.94 -20.45 28.47
N THR A 92 -34.78 -21.49 28.62
CA THR A 92 -34.52 -22.59 29.56
C THR A 92 -33.27 -23.37 29.15
N ARG A 93 -33.08 -23.65 27.84
CA ARG A 93 -31.85 -24.29 27.35
C ARG A 93 -30.64 -23.39 27.55
N LEU A 94 -30.76 -22.09 27.28
CA LEU A 94 -29.68 -21.14 27.51
C LEU A 94 -29.28 -21.07 28.99
N SER A 95 -30.27 -20.97 29.88
CA SER A 95 -30.07 -21.01 31.33
C SER A 95 -29.37 -22.30 31.76
N SER A 96 -29.74 -23.46 31.20
CA SER A 96 -29.05 -24.72 31.51
C SER A 96 -27.58 -24.76 31.07
N LEU A 97 -27.22 -24.05 30.00
CA LEU A 97 -25.82 -23.93 29.55
C LEU A 97 -25.02 -22.96 30.43
N ASN A 98 -25.69 -21.99 31.06
CA ASN A 98 -25.09 -20.96 31.90
C ASN A 98 -25.29 -21.22 33.40
N ASN A 99 -25.27 -22.49 33.83
CA ASN A 99 -25.41 -22.90 35.24
C ASN A 99 -26.66 -22.32 35.96
N GLY A 100 -27.75 -22.13 35.22
CA GLY A 100 -29.02 -21.61 35.74
C GLY A 100 -29.15 -20.09 35.75
N ILE A 101 -28.13 -19.34 35.33
CA ILE A 101 -28.14 -17.86 35.40
C ILE A 101 -28.28 -17.27 33.99
N LEU A 102 -29.30 -16.43 33.81
CA LEU A 102 -29.48 -15.62 32.60
C LEU A 102 -28.77 -14.28 32.77
N THR A 103 -28.11 -13.80 31.72
CA THR A 103 -27.51 -12.46 31.75
C THR A 103 -28.60 -11.39 31.55
N PRO A 104 -28.37 -10.13 31.97
CA PRO A 104 -29.33 -9.05 31.73
C PRO A 104 -29.66 -8.85 30.25
N LEU A 105 -28.69 -9.14 29.37
CA LEU A 105 -28.89 -9.14 27.92
C LEU A 105 -29.86 -10.25 27.50
N ASP A 106 -29.75 -11.44 28.08
CA ASP A 106 -30.63 -12.57 27.76
C ASP A 106 -32.07 -12.27 28.20
N ASP A 107 -32.27 -11.64 29.35
CA ASP A 107 -33.60 -11.27 29.84
C ASP A 107 -34.29 -10.24 28.93
N THR A 108 -33.54 -9.24 28.46
CA THR A 108 -34.07 -8.26 27.50
C THR A 108 -34.38 -8.89 26.14
N LEU A 109 -33.51 -9.78 25.65
CA LEU A 109 -33.75 -10.54 24.42
C LEU A 109 -34.97 -11.45 24.53
N ARG A 110 -35.19 -12.07 25.69
CA ARG A 110 -36.36 -12.91 25.95
C ARG A 110 -37.66 -12.15 25.75
N GLN A 111 -37.72 -10.91 26.23
CA GLN A 111 -38.88 -10.04 26.05
C GLN A 111 -39.11 -9.64 24.59
N LYS A 112 -38.03 -9.49 23.81
CA LYS A 112 -38.09 -9.10 22.39
C LYS A 112 -38.41 -10.28 21.44
N PHE A 113 -38.16 -11.52 21.84
CA PHE A 113 -38.42 -12.74 21.04
C PHE A 113 -39.91 -13.17 21.01
N ALA A 114 -40.84 -12.22 20.99
CA ALA A 114 -42.29 -12.49 20.99
C ALA A 114 -42.81 -13.00 19.63
N SER A 115 -42.17 -12.64 18.51
CA SER A 115 -42.62 -13.00 17.16
C SER A 115 -41.52 -13.71 16.37
N LEU A 116 -41.91 -14.43 15.30
CA LEU A 116 -40.95 -14.98 14.34
C LEU A 116 -40.15 -13.84 13.68
N GLU A 117 -40.81 -12.71 13.44
CA GLU A 117 -40.22 -11.53 12.81
C GLU A 117 -39.03 -10.98 13.61
N SER A 118 -39.19 -10.84 14.93
CA SER A 118 -38.09 -10.34 15.78
C SER A 118 -36.89 -11.29 15.80
N ARG A 119 -37.11 -12.60 15.64
CA ARG A 119 -36.04 -13.60 15.52
C ARG A 119 -35.34 -13.54 14.16
N LEU A 120 -36.05 -13.19 13.09
CA LEU A 120 -35.41 -12.98 11.80
C LEU A 120 -34.56 -11.71 11.80
N LEU A 121 -35.06 -10.64 12.41
CA LEU A 121 -34.32 -9.39 12.61
C LEU A 121 -33.09 -9.57 13.51
N TYR A 122 -33.17 -10.44 14.51
CA TYR A 122 -32.01 -10.89 15.29
C TYR A 122 -30.90 -11.48 14.41
N LEU A 123 -31.24 -12.30 13.41
CA LEU A 123 -30.25 -12.91 12.51
C LEU A 123 -29.59 -11.89 11.58
N GLN A 124 -30.27 -10.78 11.28
CA GLN A 124 -29.76 -9.70 10.44
C GLN A 124 -28.93 -8.67 11.22
N PHE A 125 -29.44 -8.18 12.35
CA PHE A 125 -28.87 -7.04 13.09
C PHE A 125 -28.13 -7.43 14.37
N GLY A 126 -28.32 -8.66 14.86
CA GLY A 126 -27.62 -9.20 16.01
C GLY A 126 -28.28 -8.92 17.38
N PRO A 127 -27.68 -9.43 18.47
CA PRO A 127 -28.23 -9.34 19.82
C PRO A 127 -28.30 -7.91 20.35
N ASP A 128 -27.23 -7.13 20.21
CA ASP A 128 -27.13 -5.81 20.85
C ASP A 128 -28.19 -4.83 20.34
N VAL A 129 -28.41 -4.83 19.02
CA VAL A 129 -29.40 -3.97 18.37
C VAL A 129 -30.82 -4.32 18.82
N LEU A 130 -31.14 -5.61 18.89
CA LEU A 130 -32.48 -6.04 19.29
C LEU A 130 -32.75 -5.79 20.77
N ALA A 131 -31.75 -5.97 21.63
CA ALA A 131 -31.86 -5.77 23.07
C ALA A 131 -31.97 -4.30 23.46
N HIS A 132 -31.11 -3.44 22.88
CA HIS A 132 -30.95 -2.05 23.34
C HIS A 132 -31.75 -1.02 22.54
N CYS A 133 -32.28 -1.36 21.36
CA CYS A 133 -33.09 -0.40 20.62
C CYS A 133 -34.46 -0.20 21.27
N THR A 134 -34.70 1.01 21.78
CA THR A 134 -35.94 1.39 22.48
C THR A 134 -37.07 1.79 21.54
N PHE A 135 -36.76 2.36 20.37
CA PHE A 135 -37.75 2.84 19.39
C PHE A 135 -38.00 1.86 18.24
N CYS A 136 -37.26 0.75 18.18
CA CYS A 136 -37.39 -0.20 17.09
C CYS A 136 -38.58 -1.14 17.29
N THR A 137 -39.34 -1.38 16.22
CA THR A 137 -40.50 -2.25 16.23
C THR A 137 -40.42 -3.28 15.10
N PRO A 138 -40.83 -4.55 15.33
CA PRO A 138 -40.80 -5.58 14.28
C PRO A 138 -41.62 -5.21 13.02
N GLU A 139 -42.64 -4.37 13.17
CA GLU A 139 -43.50 -3.90 12.07
C GLU A 139 -42.80 -2.92 11.13
N ASP A 140 -41.76 -2.20 11.62
CA ASP A 140 -40.89 -1.36 10.79
C ASP A 140 -39.43 -1.84 10.86
N PRO A 141 -39.04 -2.84 10.04
CA PRO A 141 -37.67 -3.36 9.99
C PRO A 141 -36.59 -2.30 9.77
N LYS A 142 -36.93 -1.17 9.13
CA LYS A 142 -35.98 -0.08 8.84
C LYS A 142 -35.53 0.63 10.11
N SER A 143 -36.33 0.66 11.17
CA SER A 143 -35.93 1.26 12.45
C SER A 143 -34.67 0.61 13.01
N TYR A 144 -34.56 -0.72 12.90
CA TYR A 144 -33.39 -1.49 13.33
C TYR A 144 -32.16 -1.18 12.48
N PHE A 145 -32.36 -1.02 11.16
CA PHE A 145 -31.27 -0.63 10.27
C PHE A 145 -30.70 0.74 10.64
N TYR A 146 -31.55 1.75 10.85
CA TYR A 146 -31.09 3.09 11.25
C TYR A 146 -30.34 3.09 12.58
N TYR A 147 -30.81 2.31 13.55
CA TYR A 147 -30.10 2.13 14.82
C TYR A 147 -28.73 1.46 14.65
N THR A 148 -28.59 0.56 13.67
CA THR A 148 -27.35 -0.20 13.42
C THR A 148 -26.28 0.62 12.70
N ILE A 149 -26.64 1.69 11.98
CA ILE A 149 -25.70 2.47 11.14
C ILE A 149 -24.44 2.93 11.90
N PRO A 150 -24.52 3.50 13.12
CA PRO A 150 -23.32 3.92 13.84
C PRO A 150 -22.37 2.76 14.14
N ALA A 151 -22.89 1.63 14.62
CA ALA A 151 -22.10 0.43 14.89
C ALA A 151 -21.49 -0.15 13.61
N LEU A 152 -22.25 -0.11 12.50
CA LEU A 152 -21.81 -0.53 11.18
C LEU A 152 -20.65 0.34 10.65
N LEU A 153 -20.77 1.66 10.75
CA LEU A 153 -19.81 2.64 10.23
C LEU A 153 -18.55 2.81 11.08
N THR A 154 -18.63 2.56 12.38
CA THR A 154 -17.52 2.75 13.32
C THR A 154 -16.19 2.13 12.84
N PRO A 155 -16.12 0.83 12.47
CA PRO A 155 -14.86 0.24 11.99
C PRO A 155 -14.37 0.87 10.66
N HIS A 156 -15.29 1.29 9.78
CA HIS A 156 -14.93 1.94 8.52
C HIS A 156 -14.37 3.35 8.74
N LEU A 157 -14.99 4.14 9.62
CA LEU A 157 -14.51 5.48 9.98
C LEU A 157 -13.16 5.41 10.68
N PHE A 158 -12.99 4.44 11.59
CA PHE A 158 -11.71 4.19 12.22
C PHE A 158 -10.63 3.86 11.18
N ASN A 159 -10.91 2.93 10.26
CA ASN A 159 -9.93 2.57 9.24
C ASN A 159 -9.63 3.73 8.27
N LEU A 160 -10.66 4.49 7.90
CA LEU A 160 -10.50 5.69 7.08
C LEU A 160 -9.55 6.71 7.75
N CYS A 161 -9.68 6.92 9.05
CA CYS A 161 -8.77 7.78 9.82
C CYS A 161 -7.33 7.24 9.80
N VAL A 162 -7.13 5.94 9.99
CA VAL A 162 -5.81 5.29 9.91
C VAL A 162 -5.21 5.47 8.52
N LEU A 163 -5.96 5.17 7.46
CA LEU A 163 -5.51 5.32 6.08
C LEU A 163 -5.19 6.79 5.75
N ALA A 164 -6.01 7.72 6.21
CA ALA A 164 -5.78 9.15 6.03
C ALA A 164 -4.51 9.63 6.74
N LEU A 165 -4.23 9.11 7.95
CA LEU A 165 -3.00 9.40 8.70
C LEU A 165 -1.78 8.83 7.95
N VAL A 166 -1.81 7.55 7.61
CA VAL A 166 -0.69 6.83 6.98
C VAL A 166 -0.37 7.38 5.59
N THR A 167 -1.38 7.79 4.83
CA THR A 167 -1.20 8.41 3.50
C THR A 167 -1.03 9.93 3.56
N SER A 168 -1.00 10.54 4.74
CA SER A 168 -0.78 11.98 4.86
C SER A 168 0.65 12.37 4.49
N GLY A 169 0.80 13.46 3.74
CA GLY A 169 2.12 14.00 3.39
C GLY A 169 2.96 14.38 4.61
N LEU A 170 2.33 14.69 5.74
CA LEU A 170 3.03 14.98 7.00
C LEU A 170 3.71 13.75 7.61
N PHE A 171 3.11 12.56 7.46
CA PHE A 171 3.58 11.34 8.09
C PHE A 171 4.49 10.51 7.18
N THR A 172 4.12 10.36 5.89
CA THR A 172 4.87 9.54 4.91
C THR A 172 5.61 10.35 3.84
N GLY A 173 5.43 11.66 3.80
CA GLY A 173 5.97 12.50 2.74
C GLY A 173 5.24 12.28 1.41
N ARG A 174 5.92 12.61 0.32
CA ARG A 174 5.38 12.50 -1.04
C ARG A 174 4.95 11.07 -1.41
N GLU A 175 5.65 10.07 -0.88
CA GLU A 175 5.45 8.65 -1.20
C GLU A 175 4.04 8.16 -0.81
N GLY A 176 3.52 8.59 0.34
CA GLY A 176 2.17 8.21 0.76
C GLY A 176 1.08 9.13 0.27
N ALA A 177 1.39 10.41 0.05
CA ALA A 177 0.42 11.41 -0.43
C ALA A 177 -0.23 11.03 -1.77
N ILE A 178 0.52 10.34 -2.64
CA ILE A 178 0.04 9.86 -3.96
C ILE A 178 -1.14 8.89 -3.79
N TRP A 179 -1.10 8.04 -2.77
CA TRP A 179 -2.09 7.00 -2.54
C TRP A 179 -3.29 7.46 -1.73
N ARG A 180 -3.28 8.69 -1.22
CA ARG A 180 -4.34 9.21 -0.34
C ARG A 180 -5.71 9.15 -1.00
N THR A 181 -5.86 9.68 -2.21
CA THR A 181 -7.16 9.69 -2.91
C THR A 181 -7.64 8.27 -3.18
N THR A 182 -6.77 7.36 -3.62
CA THR A 182 -7.11 5.96 -3.87
C THR A 182 -7.51 5.23 -2.58
N ALA A 183 -6.77 5.43 -1.49
CA ALA A 183 -7.07 4.83 -0.18
C ALA A 183 -8.40 5.35 0.38
N THR A 184 -8.63 6.67 0.33
CA THR A 184 -9.88 7.30 0.79
C THR A 184 -11.08 6.84 -0.02
N THR A 185 -10.97 6.83 -1.36
CA THR A 185 -12.07 6.38 -2.23
C THR A 185 -12.39 4.90 -2.04
N ALA A 186 -11.36 4.04 -1.89
CA ALA A 186 -11.55 2.62 -1.61
C ALA A 186 -12.20 2.39 -0.23
N ALA A 187 -11.77 3.11 0.81
CA ALA A 187 -12.35 3.02 2.16
C ALA A 187 -13.82 3.46 2.20
N VAL A 188 -14.14 4.59 1.56
CA VAL A 188 -15.53 5.06 1.44
C VAL A 188 -16.37 4.08 0.62
N GLY A 189 -15.84 3.55 -0.49
CA GLY A 189 -16.52 2.56 -1.31
C GLY A 189 -16.83 1.28 -0.53
N MET A 190 -15.91 0.81 0.31
CA MET A 190 -16.12 -0.36 1.16
C MET A 190 -17.20 -0.13 2.22
N ALA A 191 -17.24 1.06 2.83
CA ALA A 191 -18.28 1.44 3.78
C ALA A 191 -19.68 1.49 3.11
N LEU A 192 -19.78 2.11 1.94
CA LEU A 192 -21.04 2.17 1.17
C LEU A 192 -21.49 0.78 0.73
N LEU A 193 -20.57 -0.10 0.34
CA LEU A 193 -20.87 -1.47 -0.02
C LEU A 193 -21.44 -2.25 1.16
N ASP A 194 -20.86 -2.11 2.36
CA ASP A 194 -21.35 -2.78 3.57
C ASP A 194 -22.75 -2.30 3.98
N ILE A 195 -23.00 -0.99 3.89
CA ILE A 195 -24.34 -0.39 4.06
C ILE A 195 -25.32 -0.96 3.04
N TYR A 196 -24.93 -1.02 1.77
CA TYR A 196 -25.77 -1.55 0.70
C TYR A 196 -26.11 -3.02 0.92
N ILE A 197 -25.13 -3.87 1.26
CA ILE A 197 -25.35 -5.29 1.52
C ILE A 197 -26.28 -5.47 2.72
N THR A 198 -26.04 -4.74 3.82
CA THR A 198 -26.85 -4.81 5.04
C THR A 198 -28.30 -4.36 4.82
N SER A 199 -28.50 -3.27 4.07
CA SER A 199 -29.83 -2.72 3.77
C SER A 199 -30.62 -3.54 2.74
N SER A 200 -29.94 -4.17 1.78
CA SER A 200 -30.58 -4.94 0.70
C SER A 200 -30.74 -6.43 1.00
N TYR A 201 -30.32 -6.87 2.18
CA TYR A 201 -30.44 -8.26 2.62
C TYR A 201 -31.91 -8.64 2.88
N SER A 202 -32.35 -9.74 2.27
CA SER A 202 -33.70 -10.28 2.42
C SER A 202 -33.78 -11.23 3.61
N TYR A 203 -33.98 -10.69 4.81
CA TYR A 203 -34.01 -11.46 6.06
C TYR A 203 -35.16 -12.47 6.12
N GLN A 204 -36.25 -12.25 5.38
CA GLN A 204 -37.40 -13.16 5.31
C GLN A 204 -37.06 -14.50 4.66
N SER A 205 -35.93 -14.63 3.96
CA SER A 205 -35.47 -15.90 3.41
C SER A 205 -35.33 -16.99 4.49
N ASN A 206 -34.89 -16.61 5.69
CA ASN A 206 -34.75 -17.51 6.85
C ASN A 206 -36.09 -17.99 7.42
N SER A 207 -37.23 -17.38 7.07
CA SER A 207 -38.55 -17.79 7.59
C SER A 207 -38.93 -19.21 7.17
N ARG A 208 -38.41 -19.67 6.04
CA ARG A 208 -38.69 -20.98 5.45
C ARG A 208 -37.75 -22.08 5.96
N ALA A 209 -36.68 -21.72 6.66
CA ALA A 209 -35.72 -22.68 7.18
C ALA A 209 -36.37 -23.53 8.29
N THR A 210 -36.22 -24.84 8.17
CA THR A 210 -36.76 -25.80 9.14
C THR A 210 -35.68 -26.39 10.03
N ARG A 211 -34.43 -26.38 9.54
CA ARG A 211 -33.24 -26.88 10.22
C ARG A 211 -32.29 -25.76 10.58
N LEU A 212 -31.45 -25.99 11.59
CA LEU A 212 -30.41 -25.05 12.01
C LEU A 212 -29.39 -24.79 10.90
N GLU A 213 -29.00 -25.84 10.17
CA GLU A 213 -28.01 -25.79 9.08
C GLU A 213 -28.47 -24.96 7.88
N GLU A 214 -29.79 -24.79 7.72
CA GLU A 214 -30.40 -24.00 6.65
C GLU A 214 -30.44 -22.49 6.99
N LEU A 215 -30.17 -22.11 8.25
CA LEU A 215 -30.23 -20.71 8.66
C LEU A 215 -29.01 -19.93 8.18
N ASP A 216 -29.28 -18.79 7.56
CA ASP A 216 -28.25 -17.82 7.24
C ASP A 216 -28.00 -16.88 8.42
N PHE A 217 -26.87 -17.08 9.11
CA PHE A 217 -26.36 -16.22 10.18
C PHE A 217 -25.70 -14.95 9.63
N PHE A 218 -26.49 -14.12 8.95
CA PHE A 218 -26.02 -12.94 8.23
C PHE A 218 -25.19 -11.99 9.08
N TYR A 219 -25.66 -11.61 10.28
CA TYR A 219 -24.96 -10.68 11.17
C TYR A 219 -23.52 -11.12 11.46
N TRP A 220 -23.33 -12.38 11.84
CA TRP A 220 -22.01 -12.94 12.16
C TRP A 220 -21.11 -13.05 10.92
N LYS A 221 -21.67 -13.51 9.79
CA LYS A 221 -20.91 -13.57 8.52
C LYS A 221 -20.44 -12.19 8.09
N MET A 222 -21.30 -11.18 8.19
CA MET A 222 -20.96 -9.81 7.80
C MET A 222 -19.91 -9.18 8.70
N ILE A 223 -19.92 -9.45 10.01
CA ILE A 223 -18.83 -9.03 10.90
C ILE A 223 -17.49 -9.59 10.40
N THR A 224 -17.43 -10.89 10.11
CA THR A 224 -16.23 -11.54 9.60
C THR A 224 -15.80 -10.96 8.26
N TYR A 225 -16.71 -10.84 7.29
CA TYR A 225 -16.41 -10.29 5.97
C TYR A 225 -15.95 -8.83 6.02
N ARG A 226 -16.55 -8.02 6.90
CA ARG A 226 -16.15 -6.62 7.11
C ARG A 226 -14.71 -6.52 7.58
N TYR A 227 -14.34 -7.25 8.63
CA TYR A 227 -12.99 -7.18 9.18
C TYR A 227 -11.94 -7.80 8.24
N ILE A 228 -12.28 -8.87 7.52
CA ILE A 228 -11.41 -9.41 6.46
C ILE A 228 -11.24 -8.38 5.34
N GLY A 229 -12.33 -7.74 4.91
CA GLY A 229 -12.31 -6.72 3.86
C GLY A 229 -11.42 -5.53 4.24
N LEU A 230 -11.57 -5.01 5.46
CA LEU A 230 -10.75 -3.90 5.97
C LEU A 230 -9.27 -4.30 6.07
N SER A 231 -8.97 -5.49 6.60
CA SER A 231 -7.60 -6.01 6.67
C SER A 231 -6.98 -6.17 5.29
N LEU A 232 -7.75 -6.66 4.31
CA LEU A 232 -7.30 -6.79 2.93
C LEU A 232 -7.01 -5.43 2.29
N LEU A 233 -7.87 -4.43 2.53
CA LEU A 233 -7.65 -3.06 2.06
C LEU A 233 -6.34 -2.50 2.61
N ASP A 234 -6.10 -2.63 3.91
CA ASP A 234 -4.88 -2.15 4.57
C ASP A 234 -3.64 -2.87 4.04
N GLY A 235 -3.74 -4.18 3.83
CA GLY A 235 -2.69 -4.99 3.21
C GLY A 235 -2.37 -4.55 1.78
N ILE A 236 -3.38 -4.26 0.96
CA ILE A 236 -3.19 -3.78 -0.41
C ILE A 236 -2.55 -2.39 -0.41
N ILE A 237 -3.05 -1.45 0.40
CA ILE A 237 -2.47 -0.10 0.48
C ILE A 237 -1.04 -0.15 1.01
N GLY A 238 -0.77 -0.96 2.04
CA GLY A 238 0.58 -1.20 2.56
C GLY A 238 1.51 -1.76 1.49
N TRP A 239 1.04 -2.75 0.71
CA TRP A 239 1.80 -3.31 -0.40
C TRP A 239 2.13 -2.27 -1.49
N LEU A 240 1.16 -1.43 -1.86
CA LEU A 240 1.35 -0.36 -2.84
C LEU A 240 2.35 0.69 -2.34
N LEU A 241 2.28 1.08 -1.07
CA LEU A 241 3.24 1.98 -0.42
C LEU A 241 4.65 1.40 -0.41
N TYR A 242 4.78 0.10 -0.12
CA TYR A 242 6.06 -0.59 -0.17
C TYR A 242 6.66 -0.56 -1.58
N LEU A 243 5.85 -0.89 -2.59
CA LEU A 243 6.32 -0.94 -3.99
C LEU A 243 6.72 0.44 -4.52
N SER A 244 5.93 1.48 -4.23
CA SER A 244 6.24 2.85 -4.68
C SER A 244 7.46 3.41 -3.95
N SER A 245 7.51 3.25 -2.62
CA SER A 245 8.60 3.80 -1.81
C SER A 245 9.95 3.14 -2.06
N THR A 246 10.01 1.88 -2.49
CA THR A 246 11.27 1.18 -2.81
C THR A 246 11.70 1.32 -4.26
N ASN A 247 11.00 2.13 -5.07
CA ASN A 247 11.21 2.27 -6.50
C ASN A 247 11.07 0.94 -7.26
N ARG A 248 10.23 0.01 -6.80
CA ARG A 248 10.03 -1.30 -7.45
C ARG A 248 8.91 -1.26 -8.48
N ALA A 249 7.85 -0.49 -8.22
CA ALA A 249 6.76 -0.24 -9.16
C ALA A 249 6.04 1.08 -8.81
N PHE A 250 5.23 1.60 -9.72
CA PHE A 250 4.42 2.82 -9.49
C PHE A 250 5.26 4.06 -9.15
N LEU A 251 6.43 4.16 -9.79
CA LEU A 251 7.31 5.31 -9.63
C LEU A 251 6.72 6.52 -10.36
N ASN A 252 6.54 7.62 -9.63
CA ASN A 252 6.27 8.91 -10.25
C ASN A 252 7.60 9.54 -10.67
N PRO A 253 7.86 9.73 -11.98
CA PRO A 253 9.10 10.35 -12.41
C PRO A 253 9.18 11.78 -11.84
N PRO A 254 10.38 12.24 -11.45
CA PRO A 254 10.57 13.63 -11.06
C PRO A 254 10.16 14.53 -12.22
N THR A 255 9.52 15.65 -11.90
CA THR A 255 9.03 16.59 -12.91
C THR A 255 10.20 17.14 -13.73
N THR A 256 9.94 17.60 -14.95
CA THR A 256 10.98 18.22 -15.79
C THR A 256 11.65 19.38 -15.07
N ALA A 257 10.88 20.19 -14.33
CA ALA A 257 11.40 21.24 -13.47
C ALA A 257 12.36 20.71 -12.38
N GLU A 258 11.98 19.66 -11.65
CA GLU A 258 12.84 19.05 -10.63
C GLU A 258 14.11 18.44 -11.23
N ARG A 259 14.03 17.88 -12.44
CA ARG A 259 15.20 17.36 -13.17
C ARG A 259 16.14 18.49 -13.58
N ILE A 260 15.61 19.58 -14.10
CA ILE A 260 16.40 20.76 -14.48
C ILE A 260 17.06 21.34 -13.22
N GLU A 261 16.30 21.55 -12.14
CA GLU A 261 16.82 22.07 -10.88
C GLU A 261 17.97 21.21 -10.32
N ARG A 262 17.81 19.88 -10.29
CA ARG A 262 18.88 18.97 -9.87
C ARG A 262 20.12 19.10 -10.75
N THR A 263 19.94 19.16 -12.07
CA THR A 263 21.04 19.25 -13.03
C THR A 263 21.75 20.60 -12.90
N THR A 264 21.01 21.68 -12.77
CA THR A 264 21.53 23.03 -12.52
C THR A 264 22.33 23.07 -11.22
N LYS A 265 21.83 22.46 -10.13
CA LYS A 265 22.56 22.40 -8.86
C LYS A 265 23.88 21.65 -8.97
N VAL A 266 23.91 20.54 -9.69
CA VAL A 266 25.15 19.80 -9.97
C VAL A 266 26.10 20.64 -10.82
N LEU A 267 25.58 21.34 -11.83
CA LEU A 267 26.37 22.23 -12.70
C LEU A 267 26.94 23.42 -11.93
N GLU A 268 26.19 24.02 -11.02
CA GLU A 268 26.65 25.09 -10.13
C GLU A 268 27.75 24.62 -9.19
N GLN A 269 27.61 23.42 -8.61
CA GLN A 269 28.66 22.81 -7.80
C GLN A 269 29.93 22.54 -8.62
N ALA A 270 29.79 22.02 -9.84
CA ALA A 270 30.90 21.80 -10.75
C ALA A 270 31.58 23.13 -11.14
N ARG A 271 30.79 24.16 -11.47
CA ARG A 271 31.28 25.51 -11.79
C ARG A 271 32.03 26.12 -10.60
N GLY A 272 31.50 25.99 -9.39
CA GLY A 272 32.16 26.48 -8.17
C GLY A 272 33.51 25.80 -7.95
N LYS A 273 33.58 24.47 -8.13
CA LYS A 273 34.84 23.72 -8.06
C LYS A 273 35.83 24.13 -9.15
N LEU A 274 35.39 24.27 -10.41
CA LEU A 274 36.24 24.72 -11.51
C LEU A 274 36.76 26.15 -11.29
N GLY A 275 35.92 27.05 -10.77
CA GLY A 275 36.31 28.40 -10.39
C GLY A 275 37.37 28.39 -9.29
N ALA A 276 37.21 27.55 -8.26
CA ALA A 276 38.20 27.39 -7.20
C ALA A 276 39.53 26.84 -7.73
N VAL A 277 39.50 25.82 -8.61
CA VAL A 277 40.71 25.30 -9.29
C VAL A 277 41.37 26.40 -10.13
N GLY A 278 40.58 27.20 -10.86
CA GLY A 278 41.07 28.33 -11.63
C GLY A 278 41.74 29.38 -10.75
N LEU A 279 41.17 29.69 -9.58
CA LEU A 279 41.77 30.61 -8.61
C LEU A 279 43.09 30.04 -8.07
N VAL A 280 43.11 28.79 -7.63
CA VAL A 280 44.32 28.11 -7.15
C VAL A 280 45.41 28.14 -8.21
N ARG A 281 45.09 27.79 -9.46
CA ARG A 281 46.05 27.84 -10.57
C ARG A 281 46.58 29.25 -10.80
N ASN A 282 45.72 30.27 -10.79
CA ASN A 282 46.15 31.65 -10.94
C ASN A 282 47.04 32.10 -9.77
N THR A 283 46.71 31.72 -8.54
CA THR A 283 47.53 32.03 -7.35
C THR A 283 48.90 31.37 -7.44
N VAL A 284 48.95 30.07 -7.77
CA VAL A 284 50.20 29.33 -7.99
C VAL A 284 51.04 29.95 -9.10
N VAL A 285 50.41 30.35 -10.21
CA VAL A 285 51.14 30.97 -11.33
C VAL A 285 51.62 32.36 -10.99
N ARG A 286 50.98 33.11 -10.08
CA ARG A 286 51.39 34.47 -9.70
C ARG A 286 52.43 34.50 -8.60
N ASP A 287 52.34 33.59 -7.65
CA ASP A 287 53.28 33.45 -6.53
C ASP A 287 54.56 32.72 -6.96
N ARG A 288 55.73 33.28 -6.61
CA ARG A 288 57.01 32.72 -7.05
C ARG A 288 57.37 31.42 -6.33
N GLU A 289 57.05 31.31 -5.04
CA GLU A 289 57.37 30.13 -4.23
C GLU A 289 56.49 28.95 -4.64
N LEU A 290 55.18 29.18 -4.78
CA LEU A 290 54.25 28.14 -5.22
C LEU A 290 54.55 27.65 -6.64
N ARG A 291 54.96 28.54 -7.54
CA ARG A 291 55.36 28.17 -8.91
C ARG A 291 56.59 27.26 -8.91
N ALA A 292 57.60 27.57 -8.08
CA ALA A 292 58.81 26.76 -7.97
C ALA A 292 58.51 25.35 -7.46
N VAL A 293 57.62 25.22 -6.47
CA VAL A 293 57.19 23.90 -5.94
C VAL A 293 56.49 23.07 -7.03
N VAL A 294 55.63 23.69 -7.84
CA VAL A 294 54.95 22.98 -8.94
C VAL A 294 55.91 22.58 -10.05
N GLU A 295 56.86 23.45 -10.40
CA GLU A 295 57.92 23.12 -11.36
C GLU A 295 58.79 21.96 -10.88
N GLU A 296 59.21 21.98 -9.61
CA GLU A 296 59.96 20.88 -8.99
C GLU A 296 59.16 19.58 -9.02
N TYR A 297 57.87 19.63 -8.70
CA TYR A 297 56.97 18.48 -8.78
C TYR A 297 56.96 17.88 -10.19
N TRP A 298 56.78 18.69 -11.24
CA TRP A 298 56.74 18.19 -12.62
C TRP A 298 58.09 17.64 -13.11
N VAL A 299 59.20 18.27 -12.73
CA VAL A 299 60.55 17.75 -13.02
C VAL A 299 60.75 16.40 -12.32
N ARG A 300 60.35 16.29 -11.05
CA ARG A 300 60.44 15.04 -10.28
C ARG A 300 59.57 13.94 -10.88
N GLU A 301 58.31 14.24 -11.20
CA GLU A 301 57.38 13.29 -11.81
C GLU A 301 57.90 12.78 -13.16
N GLY A 302 58.45 13.68 -14.00
CA GLY A 302 59.06 13.31 -15.27
C GLY A 302 60.27 12.39 -15.08
N ASN A 303 61.12 12.67 -14.09
CA ASN A 303 62.26 11.83 -13.76
C ASN A 303 61.83 10.45 -13.26
N VAL A 304 60.87 10.38 -12.34
CA VAL A 304 60.31 9.11 -11.82
C VAL A 304 59.65 8.32 -12.95
N THR A 305 58.85 8.96 -13.79
CA THR A 305 58.20 8.30 -14.93
C THR A 305 59.24 7.75 -15.91
N ARG A 306 60.32 8.50 -16.16
CA ARG A 306 61.43 8.05 -17.02
C ARG A 306 62.13 6.84 -16.41
N GLU A 307 62.45 6.88 -15.13
CA GLU A 307 63.07 5.76 -14.41
C GLU A 307 62.19 4.49 -14.44
N VAL A 308 60.87 4.66 -14.21
CA VAL A 308 59.90 3.56 -14.33
C VAL A 308 59.80 3.03 -15.77
N MET A 309 59.90 3.90 -16.77
CA MET A 309 59.91 3.51 -18.20
C MET A 309 61.26 2.98 -18.70
N GLU A 310 62.32 3.01 -17.89
CA GLU A 310 63.59 2.35 -18.18
C GLU A 310 63.57 0.87 -17.75
N ASP A 311 62.66 0.48 -16.85
CA ASP A 311 62.46 -0.92 -16.46
C ASP A 311 61.82 -1.72 -17.61
N ARG A 312 62.55 -2.73 -18.09
CA ARG A 312 62.12 -3.61 -19.18
C ARG A 312 60.80 -4.31 -18.87
N ALA A 313 60.55 -4.69 -17.61
CA ALA A 313 59.30 -5.35 -17.24
C ALA A 313 58.07 -4.42 -17.42
N VAL A 314 58.24 -3.13 -17.16
CA VAL A 314 57.19 -2.12 -17.34
C VAL A 314 57.00 -1.81 -18.82
N VAL A 315 58.08 -1.64 -19.57
CA VAL A 315 58.01 -1.39 -21.03
C VAL A 315 57.33 -2.54 -21.76
N ASP A 316 57.69 -3.78 -21.45
CA ASP A 316 57.09 -4.97 -22.04
C ASP A 316 55.62 -5.14 -21.61
N GLY A 317 55.30 -4.80 -20.35
CA GLY A 317 53.92 -4.77 -19.85
C GLY A 317 53.04 -3.72 -20.53
N VAL A 318 53.56 -2.51 -20.73
CA VAL A 318 52.87 -1.41 -21.43
C VAL A 318 52.70 -1.74 -22.91
N ARG A 319 53.75 -2.26 -23.57
CA ARG A 319 53.67 -2.70 -24.98
C ARG A 319 52.63 -3.80 -25.16
N ASN A 320 52.62 -4.81 -24.28
CA ASN A 320 51.62 -5.88 -24.31
C ASN A 320 50.19 -5.34 -24.09
N ALA A 321 50.00 -4.40 -23.15
CA ALA A 321 48.71 -3.77 -22.93
C ALA A 321 48.23 -2.96 -24.15
N LEU A 322 49.14 -2.22 -24.79
CA LEU A 322 48.85 -1.44 -26.00
C LEU A 322 48.55 -2.31 -27.22
N GLU A 323 49.27 -3.43 -27.40
CA GLU A 323 49.07 -4.34 -28.53
C GLU A 323 47.83 -5.24 -28.36
N ASN A 324 47.54 -5.70 -27.14
CA ASN A 324 46.53 -6.73 -26.91
C ASN A 324 45.24 -6.25 -26.25
N ARG A 325 45.20 -5.06 -25.63
CA ARG A 325 44.05 -4.62 -24.80
C ARG A 325 43.50 -3.24 -25.12
N VAL A 326 44.19 -2.42 -25.91
CA VAL A 326 43.78 -1.04 -26.20
C VAL A 326 43.82 -0.78 -27.70
N ASP A 327 42.65 -0.55 -28.31
CA ASP A 327 42.57 -0.08 -29.69
C ASP A 327 42.95 1.39 -29.75
N LEU A 328 44.24 1.66 -30.02
CA LEU A 328 44.80 3.00 -30.13
C LEU A 328 44.07 3.90 -31.14
N VAL A 329 43.53 3.32 -32.21
CA VAL A 329 42.78 4.07 -33.23
C VAL A 329 41.43 4.50 -32.69
N ALA A 330 40.76 3.64 -31.92
CA ALA A 330 39.52 3.99 -31.24
C ALA A 330 39.74 5.08 -30.19
N VAL A 331 40.81 4.99 -29.39
CA VAL A 331 41.16 5.99 -28.38
C VAL A 331 41.48 7.34 -29.01
N GLN A 332 42.25 7.36 -30.10
CA GLN A 332 42.58 8.60 -30.81
C GLN A 332 41.32 9.26 -31.39
N ARG A 333 40.43 8.48 -32.00
CA ARG A 333 39.16 8.99 -32.53
C ARG A 333 38.25 9.53 -31.41
N GLU A 334 38.21 8.87 -30.26
CA GLU A 334 37.45 9.33 -29.10
C GLU A 334 38.02 10.64 -28.54
N ALA A 335 39.35 10.75 -28.44
CA ALA A 335 40.03 11.97 -28.01
C ALA A 335 39.80 13.15 -28.97
N GLU A 336 39.88 12.92 -30.29
CA GLU A 336 39.57 13.94 -31.32
C GLU A 336 38.10 14.38 -31.22
N SER A 337 37.17 13.43 -31.07
CA SER A 337 35.73 13.76 -30.91
C SER A 337 35.44 14.54 -29.63
N PHE A 338 36.13 14.23 -28.53
CA PHE A 338 35.99 14.94 -27.27
C PHE A 338 36.57 16.36 -27.36
N ALA A 339 37.73 16.51 -27.99
CA ALA A 339 38.35 17.81 -28.22
C ALA A 339 37.48 18.70 -29.12
N GLU A 340 36.91 18.15 -30.20
CA GLU A 340 35.94 18.85 -31.04
C GLU A 340 34.66 19.23 -30.29
N ALA A 341 34.15 18.37 -29.41
CA ALA A 341 32.97 18.67 -28.60
C ALA A 341 33.22 19.80 -27.58
N VAL A 342 34.42 19.85 -26.99
CA VAL A 342 34.78 20.84 -25.97
C VAL A 342 35.18 22.18 -26.58
N VAL A 343 35.93 22.18 -27.69
CA VAL A 343 36.44 23.39 -28.34
C VAL A 343 35.49 23.92 -29.42
N GLY A 344 34.82 23.01 -30.14
CA GLY A 344 34.02 23.33 -31.31
C GLY A 344 32.65 23.93 -31.01
N GLY A 345 32.20 23.97 -29.74
CA GLY A 345 31.02 24.72 -29.32
C GLY A 345 29.83 24.60 -30.28
N LYS A 346 29.58 23.41 -30.84
CA LYS A 346 28.42 23.20 -31.70
C LYS A 346 27.24 23.05 -30.77
N VAL A 347 26.60 24.18 -30.49
CA VAL A 347 25.22 24.25 -30.04
C VAL A 347 24.43 23.36 -31.02
N MET A 348 24.09 22.15 -30.59
CA MET A 348 23.09 21.32 -31.24
C MET A 348 21.73 21.98 -30.97
N GLY A 349 21.49 23.09 -31.69
CA GLY A 349 20.17 23.64 -31.90
C GLY A 349 19.56 23.00 -33.14
N GLY A 350 18.39 22.39 -32.97
CA GLY A 350 17.61 21.73 -34.01
C GLY A 350 16.97 20.45 -33.50
#